data_AF-A0A8T5GNF0-F1
#
_entry.id   AF-A0A8T5GNF0-F1
#
_cell.length_a   1.000
_cell.length_b   1.000
_cell.length_c   1.000
_cell.angle_alpha   90.00
_cell.angle_beta   90.00
_cell.angle_gamma   90.00
#
_symmetry.space_group_name_H-M   'P 1'
#
loop_
_entity.id
_entity.type
_entity.pdbx_description
1 polymer ?
#
loop_
_entity_poly.entity_id
_entity_poly.type
_entity_poly.pdbx_seq_one_letter_code
_entity_poly.pdbx_strand_id
1 'polypeptide(L)'
;MGMRNLTVLLDPEQRIEHMTRVLALDCLSHVREEVGTAYCPISLTSVPQDQKPWLKERQQILMKMLGSVGIAAYDPGSSKDYSPDLDLSSPPPEVYSFDAARVIAGEYFTGHRLLPSDGIGVESQIASRFGKKSVIIFDRNIRVTRMLPFRAIYLSCDNFADQADEFKPVFEMLEEFDVGMGLVGILPTLVGFPRDGGALVDLENAVYTEFPHLQFKYDGTVPIAKLRVENPEIFYESGR
;
A
#
# COMPACT_ATOMS: atom_id res chain seq x y z
N MET A 1 -23.58 -14.38 -6.19
CA MET A 1 -22.42 -14.37 -7.10
C MET A 1 -21.84 -15.78 -7.13
N GLY A 2 -21.65 -16.39 -8.30
CA GLY A 2 -21.02 -17.71 -8.36
C GLY A 2 -19.59 -17.62 -7.80
N MET A 3 -19.21 -18.56 -6.93
CA MET A 3 -17.84 -18.71 -6.47
C MET A 3 -16.93 -18.75 -7.70
N ARG A 4 -16.15 -17.70 -7.90
CA ARG A 4 -15.12 -17.73 -8.94
C ARG A 4 -14.09 -18.77 -8.49
N ASN A 5 -13.71 -19.68 -9.37
CA ASN A 5 -12.74 -20.73 -9.04
C ASN A 5 -11.40 -20.08 -8.67
N LEU A 6 -11.05 -20.18 -7.39
CA LEU A 6 -9.79 -19.74 -6.83
C LEU A 6 -8.74 -20.85 -7.04
N THR A 7 -7.62 -20.52 -7.65
CA THR A 7 -6.48 -21.43 -7.84
C THR A 7 -5.30 -20.93 -7.02
N VAL A 8 -4.82 -21.76 -6.10
CA VAL A 8 -3.60 -21.49 -5.35
C VAL A 8 -2.38 -21.81 -6.21
N LEU A 9 -1.43 -20.88 -6.29
CA LEU A 9 -0.14 -21.09 -6.95
C LEU A 9 0.99 -21.26 -5.94
N LEU A 10 0.96 -20.47 -4.86
CA LEU A 10 1.87 -20.56 -3.73
C LEU A 10 1.04 -20.40 -2.46
N ASP A 11 1.13 -21.37 -1.56
CA ASP A 11 0.67 -21.20 -0.17
C ASP A 11 1.63 -20.26 0.61
N PRO A 12 1.36 -19.91 1.88
CA PRO A 12 2.20 -19.01 2.64
C PRO A 12 3.65 -19.48 2.77
N GLU A 13 3.90 -20.77 3.02
CA GLU A 13 5.24 -21.33 3.17
C GLU A 13 6.01 -21.25 1.84
N GLN A 14 5.37 -21.67 0.75
CA GLN A 14 5.92 -21.60 -0.61
C GLN A 14 6.17 -20.16 -1.06
N ARG A 15 5.32 -19.20 -0.66
CA ARG A 15 5.54 -17.77 -0.91
C ARG A 15 6.80 -17.29 -0.21
N ILE A 16 7.01 -17.65 1.06
CA ILE A 16 8.22 -17.28 1.81
C ILE A 16 9.47 -17.91 1.18
N GLU A 17 9.41 -19.18 0.78
CA GLU A 17 10.52 -19.83 0.07
C GLU A 17 10.84 -19.13 -1.26
N HIS A 18 9.80 -18.83 -2.05
CA HIS A 18 9.93 -18.09 -3.30
C HIS A 18 10.58 -16.73 -3.08
N MET A 19 10.09 -15.95 -2.11
CA MET A 19 10.65 -14.65 -1.74
C MET A 19 12.12 -14.79 -1.35
N THR A 20 12.45 -15.74 -0.47
CA THR A 20 13.83 -15.99 -0.03
C THR A 20 14.76 -16.29 -1.20
N ARG A 21 14.31 -17.13 -2.15
CA ARG A 21 15.08 -17.46 -3.36
C ARG A 21 15.29 -16.24 -4.25
N VAL A 22 14.24 -15.44 -4.49
CA VAL A 22 14.34 -14.23 -5.31
C VAL A 22 15.31 -13.23 -4.68
N LEU A 23 15.19 -13.00 -3.37
CA LEU A 23 16.08 -12.08 -2.64
C LEU A 23 17.54 -12.54 -2.65
N ALA A 24 17.80 -13.85 -2.61
CA ALA A 24 19.15 -14.37 -2.73
C ALA A 24 19.80 -14.04 -4.08
N LEU A 25 19.02 -14.01 -5.18
CA LEU A 25 19.51 -13.61 -6.51
C LEU A 25 19.87 -12.11 -6.57
N ASP A 26 19.21 -11.29 -5.75
CA ASP A 26 19.42 -9.85 -5.67
C ASP A 26 20.41 -9.44 -4.55
N CYS A 27 21.13 -10.40 -3.95
CA CYS A 27 22.03 -10.18 -2.80
C CYS A 27 21.33 -9.61 -1.55
N LEU A 28 20.00 -9.76 -1.46
CA LEU A 28 19.14 -9.33 -0.35
C LEU A 28 18.77 -10.48 0.59
N SER A 29 19.59 -11.54 0.64
CA SER A 29 19.35 -12.73 1.48
C SER A 29 19.38 -12.46 2.99
N HIS A 30 19.67 -11.22 3.41
CA HIS A 30 19.58 -10.76 4.80
C HIS A 30 18.19 -10.16 5.13
N VAL A 31 17.39 -9.79 4.13
CA VAL A 31 16.06 -9.23 4.31
C VAL A 31 15.08 -10.35 4.64
N ARG A 32 14.28 -10.16 5.69
CA ARG A 32 13.22 -11.09 6.11
C ARG A 32 11.93 -10.30 6.26
N GLU A 33 10.81 -10.98 6.02
CA GLU A 33 9.52 -10.39 6.32
C GLU A 33 9.32 -10.31 7.84
N GLU A 34 8.86 -9.16 8.30
CA GLU A 34 8.60 -8.80 9.68
C GLU A 34 7.08 -8.75 9.88
N VAL A 35 6.55 -9.76 10.58
CA VAL A 35 5.11 -9.85 10.89
C VAL A 35 4.66 -8.66 11.73
N GLY A 36 3.48 -8.13 11.42
CA GLY A 36 2.90 -6.98 12.10
C GLY A 36 3.56 -5.65 11.72
N THR A 37 4.24 -5.57 10.56
CA THR A 37 4.86 -4.34 10.08
C THR A 37 4.33 -3.89 8.72
N ALA A 38 4.33 -2.58 8.49
CA ALA A 38 3.85 -1.97 7.25
C ALA A 38 4.85 -0.97 6.67
N TYR A 39 5.15 -1.10 5.38
CA TYR A 39 5.77 0.00 4.62
C TYR A 39 4.70 1.01 4.20
N CYS A 40 4.85 2.27 4.61
CA CYS A 40 3.91 3.34 4.33
C CYS A 40 4.48 4.33 3.30
N PRO A 41 4.22 4.16 1.99
CA PRO A 41 4.78 5.02 0.95
C PRO A 41 4.22 6.45 1.04
N ILE A 42 5.05 7.45 0.71
CA ILE A 42 4.67 8.87 0.73
C ILE A 42 5.29 9.62 -0.46
N SER A 43 4.51 10.49 -1.11
CA SER A 43 4.98 11.20 -2.32
C SER A 43 5.68 12.50 -1.98
N LEU A 44 6.99 12.44 -1.70
CA LEU A 44 7.74 13.64 -1.28
C LEU A 44 8.21 14.51 -2.45
N THR A 45 8.61 13.89 -3.56
CA THR A 45 9.27 14.59 -4.68
C THR A 45 8.31 15.30 -5.62
N SER A 46 7.03 14.90 -5.61
CA SER A 46 6.00 15.52 -6.45
C SER A 46 5.26 16.67 -5.76
N VAL A 47 5.56 16.92 -4.48
CA VAL A 47 4.82 17.83 -3.60
C VAL A 47 5.65 19.07 -3.27
N PRO A 48 5.13 20.29 -3.57
CA PRO A 48 5.74 21.55 -3.15
C PRO A 48 6.06 21.62 -1.65
N GLN A 49 7.13 22.30 -1.29
CA GLN A 49 7.68 22.32 0.08
C GLN A 49 6.67 22.83 1.13
N ASP A 50 5.86 23.81 0.76
CA ASP A 50 4.81 24.41 1.57
C ASP A 50 3.63 23.47 1.85
N GLN A 51 3.47 22.43 1.04
CA GLN A 51 2.38 21.44 1.15
C GLN A 51 2.80 20.15 1.84
N LYS A 52 4.12 19.94 2.01
CA LYS A 52 4.67 18.78 2.73
C LYS A 52 4.16 18.64 4.17
N PRO A 53 3.95 19.71 4.97
CA PRO A 53 3.38 19.57 6.31
C PRO A 53 2.03 18.86 6.31
N TRP A 54 1.15 19.22 5.38
CA TRP A 54 -0.17 18.60 5.24
C TRP A 54 -0.06 17.13 4.80
N LEU A 55 0.82 16.82 3.84
CA LEU A 55 1.06 15.42 3.42
C LEU A 55 1.59 14.58 4.60
N LYS A 56 2.53 15.13 5.38
CA LYS A 56 3.10 14.47 6.56
C LYS A 56 2.05 14.27 7.64
N GLU A 57 1.12 15.19 7.83
CA GLU A 57 -0.01 15.01 8.74
C GLU A 57 -0.86 13.79 8.35
N ARG A 58 -1.21 13.64 7.07
CA ARG A 58 -1.96 12.47 6.58
C ARG A 58 -1.18 11.16 6.79
N GLN A 59 0.13 11.17 6.56
CA GLN A 59 1.00 10.04 6.86
C GLN A 59 0.96 9.67 8.35
N GLN A 60 1.04 10.65 9.24
CA GLN A 60 0.97 10.40 10.70
C GLN A 60 -0.40 9.84 11.13
N ILE A 61 -1.49 10.29 10.52
CA ILE A 61 -2.83 9.74 10.76
C ILE A 61 -2.88 8.25 10.35
N LEU A 62 -2.36 7.91 9.18
CA LEU A 62 -2.25 6.53 8.70
C LEU A 62 -1.44 5.68 9.69
N MET A 63 -0.25 6.13 10.08
CA MET A 63 0.63 5.40 10.99
C MET A 63 -0.03 5.19 12.37
N LYS A 64 -0.72 6.21 12.89
CA LYS A 64 -1.44 6.11 14.17
C LYS A 64 -2.59 5.12 14.10
N MET A 65 -3.33 5.12 13.00
CA MET A 65 -4.41 4.16 12.74
C MET A 65 -3.87 2.73 12.72
N LEU A 66 -2.79 2.48 11.95
CA LEU A 66 -2.13 1.16 11.91
C LEU A 66 -1.60 0.73 13.28
N GLY A 67 -0.94 1.64 14.01
CA GLY A 67 -0.45 1.37 15.35
C GLY A 67 -1.55 0.99 16.34
N SER A 68 -2.77 1.54 16.17
CA SER A 68 -3.90 1.21 17.03
C SER A 68 -4.47 -0.20 16.83
N VAL A 69 -4.17 -0.84 15.69
CA VAL A 69 -4.51 -2.25 15.39
C VAL A 69 -3.29 -3.17 15.51
N GLY A 70 -2.20 -2.70 16.11
CA GLY A 70 -1.00 -3.50 16.37
C GLY A 70 0.00 -3.59 15.22
N ILE A 71 -0.15 -2.79 14.15
CA ILE A 71 0.74 -2.79 13.00
C ILE A 71 1.77 -1.66 13.13
N ALA A 72 3.06 -2.01 13.19
CA ALA A 72 4.16 -1.06 13.23
C ALA A 72 4.44 -0.48 11.84
N ALA A 73 4.29 0.83 11.69
CA ALA A 73 4.44 1.51 10.41
C ALA A 73 5.86 2.08 10.22
N TYR A 74 6.43 1.86 9.04
CA TYR A 74 7.65 2.48 8.56
C TYR A 74 7.32 3.65 7.62
N ASP A 75 7.85 4.83 7.92
CA ASP A 75 7.72 6.04 7.11
C ASP A 75 9.05 6.40 6.43
N PRO A 76 9.19 6.22 5.10
CA PRO A 76 10.41 6.58 4.37
C PRO A 76 10.71 8.07 4.46
N GLY A 77 9.70 8.94 4.66
CA GLY A 77 9.90 10.38 4.79
C GLY A 77 10.61 10.81 6.07
N SER A 78 10.64 9.93 7.08
CA SER A 78 11.34 10.13 8.36
C SER A 78 12.78 9.61 8.37
N SER A 79 13.21 8.91 7.31
CA SER A 79 14.56 8.34 7.20
C SER A 79 15.60 9.44 7.09
N LYS A 80 16.52 9.53 8.06
CA LYS A 80 17.56 10.57 8.07
C LYS A 80 18.48 10.51 6.87
N ASP A 81 18.81 9.30 6.42
CA ASP A 81 19.83 9.07 5.42
C ASP A 81 19.23 8.94 4.01
N TYR A 82 17.94 8.61 3.89
CA TYR A 82 17.33 8.25 2.59
C TYR A 82 16.11 9.08 2.20
N SER A 83 15.60 9.92 3.11
CA SER A 83 14.52 10.84 2.77
C SER A 83 15.08 12.01 1.94
N PRO A 84 14.54 12.28 0.74
CA PRO A 84 14.97 13.42 -0.07
C PRO A 84 14.66 14.78 0.57
N ASP A 85 13.89 14.80 1.66
CA ASP A 85 13.65 16.01 2.46
C ASP A 85 14.74 16.28 3.51
N LEU A 86 15.50 15.25 3.89
CA LEU A 86 16.46 15.29 5.01
C LEU A 86 17.91 15.15 4.53
N ASP A 87 18.13 14.31 3.51
CA ASP A 87 19.42 14.11 2.87
C ASP A 87 19.29 14.05 1.35
N LEU A 88 20.01 14.96 0.68
CA LEU A 88 20.09 15.04 -0.77
C LEU A 88 21.35 14.38 -1.35
N SER A 89 22.24 13.88 -0.48
CA SER A 89 23.52 13.31 -0.86
C SER A 89 23.44 11.83 -1.22
N SER A 90 22.45 11.12 -0.69
CA SER A 90 22.20 9.71 -1.00
C SER A 90 21.87 9.50 -2.49
N PRO A 91 22.65 8.68 -3.21
CA PRO A 91 22.42 8.45 -4.62
C PRO A 91 21.17 7.58 -4.84
N PRO A 92 20.45 7.75 -5.97
CA PRO A 92 19.21 7.01 -6.23
C PRO A 92 19.29 5.48 -6.07
N PRO A 93 20.37 4.78 -6.47
CA PRO A 93 20.48 3.33 -6.25
C PRO A 93 20.48 2.92 -4.78
N GLU A 94 21.02 3.74 -3.88
CA GLU A 94 21.03 3.45 -2.43
C GLU A 94 19.63 3.63 -1.84
N VAL A 95 18.96 4.73 -2.18
CA VAL A 95 17.56 4.98 -1.79
C VAL A 95 16.66 3.85 -2.29
N TYR A 96 16.77 3.48 -3.58
CA TYR A 96 16.02 2.37 -4.16
C TYR A 96 16.27 1.06 -3.41
N SER A 97 17.53 0.72 -3.14
CA SER A 97 17.87 -0.54 -2.46
C SER A 97 17.32 -0.59 -1.04
N PHE A 98 17.39 0.53 -0.32
CA PHE A 98 16.89 0.65 1.04
C PHE A 98 15.36 0.57 1.09
N ASP A 99 14.65 1.35 0.29
CA ASP A 99 13.18 1.35 0.28
C ASP A 99 12.63 0.02 -0.25
N ALA A 100 13.26 -0.58 -1.27
CA ALA A 100 12.91 -1.92 -1.73
C ALA A 100 13.04 -2.95 -0.61
N ALA A 101 14.15 -2.94 0.13
CA ALA A 101 14.34 -3.83 1.28
C ALA A 101 13.27 -3.61 2.36
N ARG A 102 12.84 -2.37 2.60
CA ARG A 102 11.76 -2.05 3.55
C ARG A 102 10.38 -2.50 3.08
N VAL A 103 10.06 -2.34 1.80
CA VAL A 103 8.84 -2.90 1.20
C VAL A 103 8.82 -4.43 1.31
N ILE A 104 9.97 -5.07 1.07
CA ILE A 104 10.13 -6.52 1.18
C ILE A 104 10.08 -6.98 2.64
N ALA A 105 10.58 -6.20 3.59
CA ALA A 105 10.53 -6.54 5.01
C ALA A 105 9.11 -6.39 5.57
N GLY A 106 8.34 -5.39 5.13
CA GLY A 106 6.96 -5.20 5.55
C GLY A 106 6.08 -6.41 5.23
N GLU A 107 5.21 -6.81 6.16
CA GLU A 107 4.08 -7.71 5.86
C GLU A 107 3.04 -6.97 5.00
N TYR A 108 2.81 -5.70 5.34
CA TYR A 108 1.89 -4.81 4.65
C TYR A 108 2.63 -3.81 3.77
N PHE A 109 1.97 -3.44 2.66
CA PHE A 109 2.28 -2.25 1.89
C PHE A 109 1.04 -1.39 1.84
N THR A 110 1.01 -0.29 2.60
CA THR A 110 -0.22 0.48 2.76
C THR A 110 0.02 1.97 2.79
N GLY A 111 -0.74 2.73 2.02
CA GLY A 111 -0.55 4.16 1.90
C GLY A 111 -1.85 4.88 1.57
N HIS A 112 -1.93 6.13 2.00
CA HIS A 112 -2.94 7.06 1.52
C HIS A 112 -2.39 7.80 0.31
N ARG A 113 -2.88 7.45 -0.87
CA ARG A 113 -2.38 7.98 -2.14
C ARG A 113 -3.24 9.17 -2.56
N LEU A 114 -2.68 10.35 -2.39
CA LEU A 114 -3.32 11.62 -2.76
C LEU A 114 -2.84 12.15 -4.11
N LEU A 115 -1.58 11.90 -4.43
CA LEU A 115 -0.94 12.37 -5.64
C LEU A 115 -0.26 11.23 -6.39
N PRO A 116 -0.20 11.31 -7.74
CA PRO A 116 0.64 10.42 -8.52
C PRO A 116 2.10 10.51 -8.08
N SER A 117 2.76 9.34 -7.99
CA SER A 117 4.16 9.24 -7.61
C SER A 117 4.77 8.04 -8.29
N ASP A 118 5.87 8.27 -9.01
CA ASP A 118 6.59 7.21 -9.69
C ASP A 118 7.25 6.25 -8.69
N GLY A 119 7.82 6.79 -7.61
CA GLY A 119 8.38 6.00 -6.50
C GLY A 119 7.37 5.03 -5.91
N ILE A 120 6.19 5.53 -5.52
CA ILE A 120 5.09 4.68 -5.03
C ILE A 120 4.66 3.64 -6.07
N GLY A 121 4.67 4.00 -7.35
CA GLY A 121 4.43 3.06 -8.45
C GLY A 121 5.41 1.90 -8.44
N VAL A 122 6.71 2.18 -8.35
CA VAL A 122 7.78 1.17 -8.25
C VAL A 122 7.63 0.31 -7.00
N GLU A 123 7.45 0.94 -5.84
CA GLU A 123 7.29 0.25 -4.55
C GLU A 123 6.07 -0.69 -4.57
N SER A 124 4.96 -0.24 -5.16
CA SER A 124 3.73 -1.05 -5.28
C SER A 124 3.90 -2.28 -6.17
N GLN A 125 4.75 -2.20 -7.21
CA GLN A 125 5.11 -3.35 -8.04
C GLN A 125 5.98 -4.35 -7.27
N ILE A 126 6.91 -3.86 -6.46
CA ILE A 126 7.71 -4.70 -5.56
C ILE A 126 6.78 -5.43 -4.58
N ALA A 127 5.87 -4.71 -3.92
CA ALA A 127 4.90 -5.29 -3.00
C ALA A 127 4.03 -6.39 -3.65
N SER A 128 3.53 -6.12 -4.86
CA SER A 128 2.73 -7.08 -5.64
C SER A 128 3.51 -8.34 -6.06
N ARG A 129 4.79 -8.18 -6.40
CA ARG A 129 5.69 -9.28 -6.76
C ARG A 129 5.92 -10.23 -5.58
N PHE A 130 6.05 -9.70 -4.36
CA PHE A 130 6.30 -10.49 -3.15
C PHE A 130 5.03 -10.87 -2.37
N GLY A 131 3.85 -10.57 -2.93
CA GLY A 131 2.56 -10.96 -2.35
C GLY A 131 2.30 -10.33 -0.99
N LYS A 132 2.65 -9.04 -0.82
CA LYS A 132 2.38 -8.29 0.41
C LYS A 132 0.88 -8.03 0.58
N LYS A 133 0.42 -7.90 1.82
CA LYS A 133 -0.92 -7.39 2.13
C LYS A 133 -1.03 -5.93 1.73
N SER A 134 -1.28 -5.69 0.45
CA SER A 134 -1.25 -4.36 -0.13
C SER A 134 -2.61 -3.70 0.01
N VAL A 135 -2.72 -2.62 0.78
CA VAL A 135 -3.97 -1.86 1.00
C VAL A 135 -3.74 -0.40 0.68
N ILE A 136 -4.30 0.08 -0.45
CA ILE A 136 -4.10 1.46 -0.89
C ILE A 136 -5.41 2.23 -0.75
N ILE A 137 -5.34 3.34 -0.02
CA ILE A 137 -6.48 4.21 0.25
C ILE A 137 -6.40 5.42 -0.68
N PHE A 138 -7.47 5.67 -1.40
CA PHE A 138 -7.61 6.82 -2.29
C PHE A 138 -8.64 7.81 -1.77
N ASP A 139 -8.38 9.09 -1.98
CA ASP A 139 -9.47 10.06 -1.98
C ASP A 139 -10.34 9.83 -3.22
N ARG A 140 -11.67 9.76 -3.06
CA ARG A 140 -12.64 9.54 -4.15
C ARG A 140 -12.56 10.59 -5.24
N ASN A 141 -11.96 11.73 -4.94
CA ASN A 141 -11.88 12.88 -5.79
C ASN A 141 -10.62 12.95 -6.64
N ILE A 142 -9.67 12.05 -6.43
CA ILE A 142 -8.46 12.02 -7.23
C ILE A 142 -8.67 11.16 -8.47
N ARG A 143 -8.03 11.56 -9.57
CA ARG A 143 -7.91 10.70 -10.74
C ARG A 143 -6.74 9.74 -10.54
N VAL A 144 -7.02 8.43 -10.55
CA VAL A 144 -5.99 7.39 -10.46
C VAL A 144 -5.63 6.84 -11.85
N THR A 145 -4.42 6.29 -11.97
CA THR A 145 -4.02 5.56 -13.18
C THR A 145 -4.81 4.27 -13.35
N ARG A 146 -4.98 3.80 -14.59
CA ARG A 146 -5.53 2.46 -14.89
C ARG A 146 -4.54 1.35 -14.62
N MET A 147 -3.25 1.66 -14.52
CA MET A 147 -2.18 0.70 -14.22
C MET A 147 -2.00 0.54 -12.71
N LEU A 148 -3.07 0.16 -12.03
CA LEU A 148 -3.00 -0.24 -10.63
C LEU A 148 -2.44 -1.68 -10.56
N PRO A 149 -1.44 -1.97 -9.69
CA PRO A 149 -0.95 -3.33 -9.49
C PRO A 149 -2.06 -4.32 -9.13
N PHE A 150 -1.90 -5.58 -9.57
CA PHE A 150 -2.73 -6.68 -9.09
C PHE A 150 -2.32 -7.10 -7.67
N ARG A 151 -3.09 -7.99 -7.02
CA ARG A 151 -2.84 -8.47 -5.64
C ARG A 151 -2.82 -7.33 -4.61
N ALA A 152 -3.69 -6.36 -4.78
CA ALA A 152 -3.85 -5.24 -3.88
C ALA A 152 -5.33 -4.95 -3.66
N ILE A 153 -5.63 -4.41 -2.49
CA ILE A 153 -6.96 -4.02 -2.05
C ILE A 153 -7.02 -2.50 -2.14
N TYR A 154 -7.96 -2.00 -2.94
CA TYR A 154 -8.12 -0.57 -3.17
C TYR A 154 -9.35 -0.07 -2.43
N LEU A 155 -9.14 0.89 -1.53
CA LEU A 155 -10.18 1.49 -0.73
C LEU A 155 -10.32 2.97 -1.05
N SER A 156 -11.43 3.57 -0.66
CA SER A 156 -11.71 4.98 -0.94
C SER A 156 -12.42 5.69 0.20
N CYS A 157 -12.07 6.96 0.43
CA CYS A 157 -12.71 7.89 1.36
C CYS A 157 -12.97 9.23 0.69
N ASP A 158 -13.84 10.05 1.30
CA ASP A 158 -14.04 11.45 0.92
C ASP A 158 -13.06 12.38 1.66
N ASN A 159 -12.76 12.08 2.94
CA ASN A 159 -11.73 12.76 3.71
C ASN A 159 -11.00 11.79 4.62
N PHE A 160 -9.74 11.51 4.33
CA PHE A 160 -8.96 10.53 5.08
C PHE A 160 -8.75 10.90 6.55
N ALA A 161 -8.66 12.18 6.92
CA ALA A 161 -8.41 12.58 8.31
C ALA A 161 -9.63 12.30 9.20
N ASP A 162 -10.82 12.51 8.64
CA ASP A 162 -12.08 12.30 9.36
C ASP A 162 -12.46 10.82 9.38
N GLN A 163 -12.07 10.06 8.35
CA GLN A 163 -12.50 8.68 8.12
C GLN A 163 -11.42 7.63 8.39
N ALA A 164 -10.23 8.01 8.87
CA ALA A 164 -9.11 7.07 9.08
C ALA A 164 -9.51 5.85 9.92
N ASP A 165 -10.34 6.06 10.95
CA ASP A 165 -10.78 5.01 11.86
C ASP A 165 -11.71 3.98 11.20
N GLU A 166 -12.39 4.32 10.09
CA GLU A 166 -13.23 3.39 9.32
C GLU A 166 -12.40 2.27 8.66
N PHE A 167 -11.09 2.48 8.48
CA PHE A 167 -10.20 1.49 7.86
C PHE A 167 -9.65 0.46 8.85
N LYS A 168 -9.69 0.71 10.17
CA LYS A 168 -9.16 -0.22 11.19
C LYS A 168 -9.73 -1.63 11.07
N PRO A 169 -11.06 -1.83 10.93
CA PRO A 169 -11.64 -3.16 10.82
C PRO A 169 -11.13 -3.95 9.61
N VAL A 170 -10.69 -3.27 8.54
CA VAL A 170 -10.07 -3.94 7.39
C VAL A 170 -8.75 -4.56 7.78
N PHE A 171 -7.90 -3.82 8.49
CA PHE A 171 -6.60 -4.34 8.95
C PHE A 171 -6.77 -5.41 10.02
N GLU A 172 -7.71 -5.25 10.94
CA GLU A 172 -8.06 -6.28 11.93
C GLU A 172 -8.51 -7.58 11.25
N MET A 173 -9.36 -7.50 10.23
CA MET A 173 -9.74 -8.66 9.42
C MET A 173 -8.52 -9.29 8.72
N LEU A 174 -7.63 -8.48 8.15
CA LEU A 174 -6.45 -8.99 7.42
C LEU A 174 -5.43 -9.67 8.34
N GLU A 175 -5.39 -9.36 9.63
CA GLU A 175 -4.57 -10.06 10.63
C GLU A 175 -5.01 -11.52 10.86
N GLU A 176 -6.22 -11.89 10.48
CA GLU A 176 -6.72 -13.26 10.62
C GLU A 176 -6.17 -14.22 9.54
N PHE A 177 -5.46 -13.69 8.54
CA PHE A 177 -5.00 -14.45 7.38
C PHE A 177 -3.49 -14.37 7.22
N ASP A 178 -2.89 -15.50 6.86
CA ASP A 178 -1.60 -15.50 6.18
C ASP A 178 -1.83 -15.38 4.67
N VAL A 179 -0.82 -14.86 3.95
CA VAL A 179 -0.95 -14.59 2.51
C VAL A 179 -0.19 -15.59 1.66
N GLY A 180 -0.90 -16.13 0.68
CA GLY A 180 -0.34 -16.82 -0.48
C GLY A 180 -0.59 -16.05 -1.77
N MET A 181 -0.32 -16.70 -2.89
CA MET A 181 -0.46 -16.14 -4.23
C MET A 181 -1.29 -17.07 -5.11
N GLY A 182 -2.21 -16.52 -5.89
CA GLY A 182 -3.12 -17.33 -6.68
C GLY A 182 -3.73 -16.58 -7.85
N LEU A 183 -4.75 -17.21 -8.41
CA LEU A 183 -5.54 -16.71 -9.52
C LEU A 183 -7.04 -16.83 -9.21
N VAL A 184 -7.81 -15.83 -9.62
CA VAL A 184 -9.26 -15.96 -9.82
C VAL A 184 -9.51 -15.99 -11.32
N GLY A 185 -9.79 -17.18 -11.85
CA GLY A 185 -9.73 -17.40 -13.30
C GLY A 185 -8.31 -17.18 -13.82
N ILE A 186 -8.09 -16.10 -14.58
CA ILE A 186 -6.78 -15.70 -15.11
C ILE A 186 -6.15 -14.51 -14.36
N LEU A 187 -6.88 -13.89 -13.43
CA LEU A 187 -6.45 -12.67 -12.78
C LEU A 187 -5.62 -13.00 -11.52
N PRO A 188 -4.39 -12.47 -11.39
CA PRO A 188 -3.62 -12.61 -10.16
C PRO A 188 -4.35 -12.04 -8.95
N THR A 189 -4.47 -12.84 -7.89
CA THR A 189 -5.12 -12.45 -6.63
C THR A 189 -4.22 -12.72 -5.42
N LEU A 190 -4.49 -11.98 -4.35
CA LEU A 190 -3.92 -12.19 -3.03
C LEU A 190 -4.80 -13.21 -2.29
N VAL A 191 -4.23 -14.39 -2.00
CA VAL A 191 -4.99 -15.49 -1.40
C VAL A 191 -4.82 -15.45 0.11
N GLY A 192 -5.95 -15.40 0.82
CA GLY A 192 -6.00 -15.48 2.28
C GLY A 192 -6.09 -16.92 2.74
N PHE A 193 -5.17 -17.31 3.60
CA PHE A 193 -5.16 -18.56 4.34
C PHE A 193 -5.57 -18.24 5.78
N PRO A 194 -6.81 -18.55 6.19
CA PRO A 194 -7.24 -18.30 7.56
C PRO A 194 -6.33 -19.00 8.55
N ARG A 195 -5.86 -18.27 9.58
CA ARG A 195 -4.97 -18.82 10.62
C ARG A 195 -5.63 -19.90 11.48
N ASP A 196 -6.95 -19.94 11.50
CA ASP A 196 -7.77 -20.96 12.19
C ASP A 196 -8.02 -22.23 11.35
N GLY A 197 -7.50 -22.30 10.11
CA GLY A 197 -7.68 -23.44 9.21
C GLY A 197 -9.01 -23.44 8.44
N GLY A 198 -9.69 -22.30 8.35
CA GLY A 198 -10.90 -22.11 7.54
C GLY A 198 -10.68 -22.20 6.02
N ALA A 199 -11.73 -21.89 5.27
CA ALA A 199 -11.69 -21.91 3.80
C ALA A 199 -10.85 -20.76 3.23
N LEU A 200 -10.08 -21.06 2.19
CA LEU A 200 -9.28 -20.05 1.48
C LEU A 200 -10.16 -18.99 0.82
N VAL A 201 -9.68 -17.75 0.81
CA VAL A 201 -10.42 -16.61 0.25
C VAL A 201 -9.57 -15.81 -0.72
N ASP A 202 -10.23 -15.15 -1.67
CA ASP A 202 -9.68 -13.97 -2.35
C ASP A 202 -9.81 -12.78 -1.38
N LEU A 203 -8.68 -12.26 -0.86
CA LEU A 203 -8.70 -11.23 0.18
C LEU A 203 -9.32 -9.92 -0.30
N GLU A 204 -9.14 -9.55 -1.57
CA GLU A 204 -9.77 -8.35 -2.13
C GLU A 204 -11.29 -8.51 -2.12
N ASN A 205 -11.80 -9.65 -2.62
CA ASN A 205 -13.23 -9.91 -2.63
C ASN A 205 -13.81 -10.06 -1.22
N ALA A 206 -13.06 -10.66 -0.29
CA ALA A 206 -13.48 -10.79 1.11
C ALA A 206 -13.66 -9.40 1.75
N VAL A 207 -12.67 -8.51 1.61
CA VAL A 207 -12.74 -7.13 2.11
C VAL A 207 -13.90 -6.36 1.46
N TYR A 208 -14.12 -6.48 0.15
CA TYR A 208 -15.24 -5.79 -0.50
C TYR A 208 -16.61 -6.36 -0.14
N THR A 209 -16.68 -7.61 0.29
CA THR A 209 -17.92 -8.23 0.77
C THR A 209 -18.26 -7.72 2.18
N GLU A 210 -17.26 -7.65 3.05
CA GLU A 210 -17.43 -7.22 4.45
C GLU A 210 -17.57 -5.69 4.57
N PHE A 211 -16.78 -4.94 3.79
CA PHE A 211 -16.70 -3.47 3.84
C PHE A 211 -17.06 -2.82 2.49
N PRO A 212 -18.28 -3.05 1.96
CA PRO A 212 -18.65 -2.60 0.61
C PRO A 212 -18.67 -1.08 0.47
N HIS A 213 -18.84 -0.34 1.57
CA HIS A 213 -18.84 1.12 1.59
C HIS A 213 -17.45 1.72 1.36
N LEU A 214 -16.37 0.98 1.65
CA LEU A 214 -14.98 1.41 1.46
C LEU A 214 -14.43 1.06 0.07
N GLN A 215 -15.09 0.17 -0.67
CA GLN A 215 -14.62 -0.30 -1.97
C GLN A 215 -14.27 0.86 -2.92
N PHE A 216 -13.04 0.86 -3.43
CA PHE A 216 -12.67 1.77 -4.51
C PHE A 216 -13.36 1.36 -5.81
N LYS A 217 -14.00 2.34 -6.46
CA LYS A 217 -14.61 2.16 -7.78
C LYS A 217 -13.91 3.09 -8.75
N TYR A 218 -13.19 2.51 -9.71
CA TYR A 218 -12.51 3.29 -10.72
C TYR A 218 -13.51 4.12 -11.55
N ASP A 219 -13.34 5.44 -11.52
CA ASP A 219 -14.02 6.38 -12.40
C ASP A 219 -12.98 7.17 -13.22
N GLY A 220 -12.89 6.82 -14.50
CA GLY A 220 -11.97 7.48 -15.42
C GLY A 220 -12.38 8.89 -15.85
N THR A 221 -13.55 9.36 -15.43
CA THR A 221 -14.13 10.66 -15.80
C THR A 221 -13.83 11.77 -14.81
N VAL A 222 -13.32 11.43 -13.62
CA VAL A 222 -12.95 12.41 -12.57
C VAL A 222 -11.97 13.44 -13.15
N PRO A 223 -12.36 14.73 -13.26
CA PRO A 223 -11.49 15.76 -13.80
C PRO A 223 -10.30 16.01 -12.88
N ILE A 224 -9.11 16.20 -13.43
CA ILE A 224 -7.92 16.61 -12.64
C ILE A 224 -8.16 17.93 -11.90
N ALA A 225 -8.99 18.81 -12.47
CA ALA A 225 -9.38 20.06 -11.83
C ALA A 225 -10.18 19.86 -10.52
N LYS A 226 -10.87 18.72 -10.35
CA LYS A 226 -11.66 18.42 -9.15
C LYS A 226 -10.77 18.24 -7.91
N LEU A 227 -9.63 17.56 -8.10
CA LEU A 227 -8.57 17.46 -7.09
C LEU A 227 -8.11 18.84 -6.59
N ARG A 228 -8.03 19.84 -7.48
CA ARG A 228 -7.66 21.21 -7.09
C ARG A 228 -8.72 21.94 -6.28
N VAL A 229 -9.99 21.59 -6.44
CA VAL A 229 -11.11 22.22 -5.75
C VAL A 229 -11.32 21.59 -4.38
N GLU A 230 -11.18 20.27 -4.28
CA GLU A 230 -11.44 19.53 -3.04
C GLU A 230 -10.22 19.45 -2.11
N ASN A 231 -9.01 19.61 -2.66
CA ASN A 231 -7.77 19.73 -1.90
C ASN A 231 -7.01 21.01 -2.32
N PRO A 232 -7.61 22.21 -2.14
CA PRO A 232 -7.04 23.44 -2.66
C PRO A 232 -5.67 23.75 -2.05
N GLU A 233 -5.39 23.28 -0.84
CA GLU A 233 -4.07 23.33 -0.19
C GLU A 233 -2.95 22.67 -1.01
N ILE A 234 -3.25 21.73 -1.91
CA ILE A 234 -2.27 21.05 -2.78
C ILE A 234 -1.88 21.90 -4.01
N PHE A 235 -2.58 23.01 -4.30
CA PHE A 235 -2.36 23.75 -5.55
C PHE A 235 -2.14 25.25 -5.38
N TYR A 236 -2.10 25.73 -4.15
CA TYR A 236 -1.59 27.08 -3.89
C TYR A 236 -0.06 27.03 -3.92
N GLU A 237 0.53 27.57 -4.99
CA GLU A 237 1.90 28.05 -4.94
C GLU A 237 1.86 29.43 -4.25
N SER A 238 2.41 29.54 -3.05
CA SER A 238 2.71 30.88 -2.52
C SER A 238 3.85 31.46 -3.36
N GLY A 239 3.51 32.25 -4.37
CA GLY A 239 4.48 32.93 -5.22
C GLY A 239 5.54 33.63 -4.36
N ARG A 240 6.79 33.22 -4.54
CA ARG A 240 7.99 33.94 -4.09
C ARG A 240 8.86 34.22 -5.29
#